data_AF-A0A544Z323-F1
#
_entry.id   AF-A0A544Z323-F1
#
_cell.length_a   1.000
_cell.length_b   1.000
_cell.length_c   1.000
_cell.angle_alpha   90.00
_cell.angle_beta   90.00
_cell.angle_gamma   90.00
#
_symmetry.space_group_name_H-M   'P 1'
#
loop_
_entity.id
_entity.type
_entity.pdbx_description
1 polymer ?
#
loop_
_entity_poly.entity_id
_entity_poly.type
_entity_poly.pdbx_seq_one_letter_code
_entity_poly.pdbx_strand_id
1 'polypeptide(L)'
;MALLDPDCVRRLLESADPDVALVFVRGECLVLPLDEIDERHQKLVVVRRADLPEAHGDEPVTEERVEALTRCLENSVRDLGA
;
A
#
# COMPACT_ATOMS: atom_id res chain seq x y z
N MET A 1 12.32 11.81 6.42
CA MET A 1 11.01 11.30 6.88
C MET A 1 10.50 10.41 5.79
N ALA A 2 10.23 9.14 6.10
CA ALA A 2 9.50 8.28 5.20
C ALA A 2 8.06 8.79 5.12
N LEU A 3 7.51 8.90 3.92
CA LEU A 3 6.09 9.25 3.71
C LEU A 3 5.20 8.05 3.97
N LEU A 4 5.75 6.85 3.76
CA LEU A 4 5.10 5.58 4.04
C LEU A 4 5.82 4.82 5.13
N ASP A 5 5.02 4.19 5.98
CA ASP A 5 5.52 3.32 7.01
C ASP A 5 5.72 1.90 6.45
N PRO A 6 6.93 1.32 6.56
CA PRO A 6 7.21 -0.01 6.03
C PRO A 6 6.41 -1.12 6.71
N ASP A 7 5.96 -0.95 7.96
CA ASP A 7 5.08 -1.93 8.61
C ASP A 7 3.69 -1.95 7.96
N CYS A 8 3.21 -0.83 7.41
CA CYS A 8 1.96 -0.80 6.64
C CYS A 8 2.11 -1.57 5.33
N VAL A 9 3.24 -1.42 4.65
CA VAL A 9 3.55 -2.15 3.41
C VAL A 9 3.70 -3.65 3.68
N ARG A 10 4.36 -4.00 4.78
CA ARG A 10 4.47 -5.39 5.23
C ARG A 10 3.10 -6.00 5.49
N ARG A 11 2.21 -5.31 6.21
CA ARG A 11 0.84 -5.76 6.47
C ARG A 11 0.03 -5.93 5.19
N LEU A 12 0.21 -5.04 4.20
CA LEU A 12 -0.44 -5.18 2.91
C LEU A 12 0.02 -6.46 2.20
N LEU A 13 1.32 -6.75 2.18
CA LEU A 13 1.87 -7.97 1.56
C LEU A 13 1.46 -9.25 2.29
N GLU A 14 1.49 -9.23 3.63
CA GLU A 14 1.06 -10.34 4.50
C GLU A 14 -0.46 -10.57 4.47
N SER A 15 -1.25 -9.61 4.00
CA SER A 15 -2.69 -9.78 3.83
C SER A 15 -2.97 -10.79 2.72
N ALA A 16 -3.74 -11.83 3.07
CA ALA A 16 -4.25 -12.81 2.12
C ALA A 16 -5.46 -12.30 1.32
N ASP A 17 -6.05 -11.20 1.77
CA ASP A 17 -7.23 -10.61 1.14
C ASP A 17 -6.81 -9.76 -0.08
N PRO A 18 -7.28 -10.07 -1.31
CA PRO A 18 -6.97 -9.27 -2.49
C PRO A 18 -7.72 -7.93 -2.51
N ASP A 19 -8.81 -7.80 -1.76
CA ASP A 19 -9.70 -6.64 -1.71
C ASP A 19 -9.29 -5.66 -0.61
N VAL A 20 -8.00 -5.54 -0.32
CA VAL A 20 -7.43 -4.51 0.55
C VAL A 20 -6.56 -3.56 -0.25
N ALA A 21 -6.49 -2.31 0.21
CA ALA A 21 -5.68 -1.28 -0.43
C ALA A 21 -4.95 -0.43 0.60
N LEU A 22 -3.80 0.08 0.18
CA LEU A 22 -3.05 1.08 0.92
C LEU A 22 -3.54 2.47 0.54
N VAL A 23 -4.00 3.20 1.53
CA VAL A 23 -4.57 4.55 1.38
C VAL A 23 -3.68 5.54 2.13
N PHE A 24 -3.41 6.67 1.49
CA PHE A 24 -2.66 7.75 2.10
C PHE A 24 -3.59 8.93 2.41
N VAL A 25 -3.87 9.16 3.69
CA VAL A 25 -4.82 10.18 4.13
C VAL A 25 -4.16 11.06 5.19
N ARG A 26 -4.12 12.37 4.97
CA ARG A 26 -3.61 13.37 5.94
C ARG A 26 -2.18 13.13 6.45
N GLY A 27 -1.33 12.48 5.66
CA GLY A 27 0.05 12.17 6.08
C GLY A 27 0.19 10.81 6.77
N GLU A 28 -0.89 10.04 6.87
CA GLU A 28 -0.92 8.71 7.48
C GLU A 28 -1.19 7.64 6.41
N CYS A 29 -0.53 6.50 6.56
CA CYS A 29 -0.75 5.32 5.73
C CYS A 29 -1.66 4.33 6.45
N LEU A 30 -2.71 3.90 5.77
CA LEU A 30 -3.68 2.96 6.32
C LEU A 30 -3.91 1.84 5.30
N VAL A 31 -3.94 0.60 5.77
CA VAL A 31 -4.39 -0.54 4.97
C VAL A 31 -5.87 -0.75 5.30
N LEU A 32 -6.73 -0.56 4.31
CA LEU A 32 -8.19 -0.68 4.47
C LEU A 32 -8.77 -1.62 3.42
N PRO A 33 -9.81 -2.40 3.76
CA PRO A 33 -10.61 -3.12 2.78
C PRO A 33 -11.24 -2.16 1.78
N LEU A 34 -11.38 -2.58 0.52
CA LEU A 34 -12.01 -1.78 -0.53
C LEU A 34 -13.46 -1.40 -0.16
N ASP A 35 -14.16 -2.25 0.58
CA ASP A 35 -15.52 -1.96 1.10
C ASP A 35 -15.56 -0.81 2.12
N GLU A 36 -14.44 -0.51 2.79
CA GLU A 36 -14.32 0.64 3.71
C GLU A 36 -13.85 1.92 2.98
N ILE A 37 -13.48 1.82 1.70
CA ILE A 37 -12.97 2.94 0.91
C ILE A 37 -14.12 3.60 0.13
N ASP A 38 -14.68 4.64 0.73
CA ASP A 38 -15.66 5.51 0.06
C ASP A 38 -15.10 6.16 -1.21
N GLU A 39 -15.98 6.64 -2.10
CA GLU A 39 -15.64 7.35 -3.34
C GLU A 39 -14.67 8.54 -3.14
N ARG A 40 -14.69 9.15 -1.96
CA ARG A 40 -13.75 10.23 -1.59
C ARG A 40 -12.34 9.71 -1.31
N HIS A 41 -12.24 8.53 -0.70
CA HIS A 41 -10.99 7.87 -0.37
C HIS A 41 -10.41 7.09 -1.56
N GLN A 42 -11.22 6.75 -2.56
CA GLN A 42 -10.75 6.10 -3.80
C GLN A 42 -9.65 6.91 -4.50
N LYS A 43 -9.71 8.25 -4.45
CA LYS A 43 -8.68 9.15 -4.99
C LYS A 43 -7.38 9.18 -4.16
N LEU A 44 -7.42 8.63 -2.95
CA LEU A 44 -6.31 8.57 -2.00
C LEU A 44 -5.71 7.16 -1.92
N VAL A 45 -6.22 6.23 -2.72
CA VAL A 45 -5.65 4.88 -2.85
C VAL A 45 -4.31 4.99 -3.57
N VAL A 46 -3.26 4.52 -2.90
CA VAL A 46 -1.91 4.46 -3.46
C VAL A 46 -1.76 3.21 -4.31
N VAL A 47 -2.17 2.06 -3.76
CA VAL A 47 -2.09 0.76 -4.44
C VAL A 47 -3.09 -0.22 -3.83
N ARG A 48 -3.60 -1.16 -4.63
CA ARG A 48 -4.40 -2.28 -4.15
C ARG A 48 -3.56 -3.53 -4.04
N ARG A 49 -3.92 -4.41 -3.12
CA ARG A 49 -3.29 -5.72 -2.96
C ARG A 49 -3.42 -6.58 -4.22
N ALA A 50 -4.55 -6.50 -4.91
CA ALA A 50 -4.77 -7.16 -6.19
C ALA A 50 -3.87 -6.64 -7.33
N ASP A 51 -3.45 -5.37 -7.29
CA ASP A 51 -2.61 -4.76 -8.35
C ASP A 51 -1.11 -5.02 -8.13
N LEU A 52 -0.72 -5.60 -6.99
CA LEU A 52 0.66 -5.95 -6.71
C LEU A 52 0.97 -7.34 -7.32
N PRO A 53 1.73 -7.42 -8.44
CA PRO A 53 2.08 -8.71 -9.05
C PRO A 53 2.87 -9.58 -8.09
N GLU A 54 3.65 -8.94 -7.22
CA GLU A 54 4.48 -9.51 -6.16
C GLU A 54 3.68 -10.19 -5.05
N ALA A 55 2.38 -9.92 -4.97
CA ALA A 55 1.54 -10.33 -3.88
C ALA A 55 0.68 -11.56 -4.28
N HIS A 56 0.74 -11.95 -5.56
CA HIS A 56 0.12 -13.16 -6.11
C HIS A 56 1.05 -14.38 -6.10
N GLY A 57 2.30 -14.22 -5.65
CA GLY A 57 3.26 -15.31 -5.50
C GLY A 57 3.35 -15.81 -4.06
N ASP A 58 3.56 -17.12 -3.88
CA ASP A 58 3.96 -17.79 -2.63
C ASP A 58 5.36 -17.36 -2.13
N GLU A 59 5.87 -16.21 -2.60
CA GLU A 59 7.18 -15.72 -2.25
C GLU A 59 7.17 -15.12 -0.84
N PRO A 60 8.21 -15.40 -0.04
CA PRO A 60 8.29 -14.88 1.31
C PRO A 60 8.38 -13.34 1.30
N VAL A 61 7.66 -12.71 2.22
CA VAL A 61 7.78 -11.27 2.49
C VAL A 61 9.13 -11.02 3.18
N THR A 62 10.13 -10.61 2.41
CA THR A 62 11.46 -10.25 2.92
C THR A 62 11.56 -8.76 3.24
N GLU A 63 12.45 -8.39 4.16
CA GLU A 63 12.67 -6.99 4.54
C GLU A 63 13.12 -6.13 3.35
N GLU A 64 14.02 -6.65 2.50
CA GLU A 64 14.45 -5.96 1.27
C GLU A 64 13.28 -5.67 0.32
N ARG A 65 12.31 -6.58 0.24
CA ARG A 65 11.12 -6.42 -0.60
C ARG A 65 10.18 -5.36 -0.03
N VAL A 66 9.96 -5.38 1.28
CA VAL A 66 9.18 -4.33 1.97
C VAL A 66 9.82 -2.97 1.72
N GLU A 67 11.15 -2.85 1.84
CA GLU A 67 11.86 -1.59 1.61
C GLU A 67 11.75 -1.12 0.15
N ALA A 68 11.94 -2.02 -0.81
CA ALA A 68 11.81 -1.71 -2.24
C ALA A 68 10.39 -1.23 -2.59
N LEU A 69 9.36 -1.93 -2.11
CA LEU A 69 7.97 -1.56 -2.35
C LEU A 69 7.62 -0.24 -1.66
N THR A 70 8.08 -0.04 -0.43
CA THR A 70 7.91 1.21 0.32
C THR A 70 8.45 2.39 -0.50
N ARG A 71 9.68 2.30 -1.00
CA ARG A 71 10.27 3.38 -1.83
C ARG A 71 9.50 3.61 -3.13
N CYS A 72 8.98 2.55 -3.75
CA CYS A 72 8.17 2.66 -4.95
C CYS A 72 6.87 3.42 -4.67
N LEU A 73 6.17 3.03 -3.61
CA LEU A 73 4.92 3.64 -3.17
C LEU A 73 5.11 5.09 -2.69
N GLU A 74 6.24 5.41 -2.06
CA GLU A 74 6.58 6.79 -1.69
C GLU A 74 6.66 7.72 -2.90
N ASN A 75 7.16 7.22 -4.03
CA ASN A 75 7.18 8.00 -5.25
C ASN A 75 5.76 8.22 -5.80
N SER A 76 4.88 7.21 -5.73
CA SER A 76 3.47 7.34 -6.10
C SER A 76 2.72 8.33 -5.19
N VAL A 77 2.96 8.31 -3.88
CA VAL A 77 2.36 9.26 -2.93
C VAL A 77 2.83 10.69 -3.21
N ARG A 78 4.11 10.89 -3.55
CA ARG A 78 4.61 12.21 -3.96
C ARG A 78 3.91 12.73 -5.21
N ASP A 79 3.59 11.86 -6.16
CA ASP A 79 2.87 12.23 -7.39
C ASP A 79 1.41 12.60 -7.10
N LEU A 80 0.75 11.89 -6.18
CA LEU A 80 -0.62 12.21 -5.73
C LEU A 80 -0.73 13.55 -4.98
N GLY A 81 0.36 14.00 -4.35
CA GLY A 81 0.41 15.25 -3.60
C GLY A 81 0.85 16.48 -4.39
N ALA A 82 1.15 16.34 -5.69
CA ALA A 82 1.65 17.40 -6.57
C ALA A 82 0.55 18.24 -7.23
#